data_AF-A7A5H5-F1
#
_entry.id   AF-A7A5H5-F1
#
_cell.length_a   1.000
_cell.length_b   1.000
_cell.length_c   1.000
_cell.angle_alpha   90.00
_cell.angle_beta   90.00
_cell.angle_gamma   90.00
#
_symmetry.space_group_name_H-M   'P 1'
#
loop_
_entity.id
_entity.type
_entity.pdbx_description
1 polymer ?
#
loop_
_entity_poly.entity_id
_entity_poly.type
_entity_poly.pdbx_seq_one_letter_code
_entity_poly.pdbx_strand_id
1 'polypeptide(L)'
;MEEILSATFETDENSGLCIIRCNPPINGSDSFVFTPDVIASWKALLGLASTREAIAAIMQGREDTSRYDPKTGRGVWTGAFEALESALTDSATSVSMLSADGEVLDDPLTAARNETRAGMRLPVMSNETDARLVATLAADDAGVEPSSGIDTACTRDVDGLDDFLSDESSQAMLDECEERFYASLMPRQNQQN
;
A
#
# COMPACT_ATOMS: atom_id res chain seq x y z
N MET A 1 26.08 15.20 -18.14
CA MET A 1 24.99 14.61 -18.95
C MET A 1 24.11 13.95 -17.91
N GLU A 2 23.04 14.60 -17.48
CA GLU A 2 22.05 13.95 -16.61
C GLU A 2 21.45 12.81 -17.43
N GLU A 3 21.59 11.58 -16.96
CA GLU A 3 20.81 10.47 -17.52
C GLU A 3 19.34 10.76 -17.21
N ILE A 4 18.56 11.09 -18.24
CA ILE A 4 17.12 11.26 -18.11
C ILE A 4 16.55 9.88 -17.79
N LEU A 5 15.95 9.73 -16.62
CA LEU A 5 15.23 8.53 -16.26
C LEU A 5 14.08 8.34 -17.25
N SER A 6 14.11 7.27 -18.02
CA SER A 6 13.04 6.85 -18.91
C SER A 6 12.36 5.66 -18.28
N ALA A 7 11.08 5.79 -17.94
CA ALA A 7 10.28 4.71 -17.43
C ALA A 7 8.93 4.67 -18.12
N THR A 8 8.40 3.46 -18.35
CA THR A 8 7.10 3.25 -19.02
C THR A 8 6.24 2.30 -18.20
N PHE A 9 4.96 2.62 -18.07
CA PHE A 9 3.94 1.77 -17.50
C PHE A 9 3.07 1.18 -18.62
N GLU A 10 2.84 -0.13 -18.57
CA GLU A 10 1.87 -0.79 -19.43
C GLU A 10 1.11 -1.88 -18.65
N THR A 11 -0.12 -2.15 -19.08
CA THR A 11 -0.89 -3.30 -18.63
C THR A 11 -0.90 -4.32 -19.76
N ASP A 12 -0.42 -5.54 -19.49
CA ASP A 12 -0.50 -6.61 -20.48
C ASP A 12 -1.94 -7.08 -20.63
N GLU A 13 -2.52 -6.91 -21.82
CA GLU A 13 -3.93 -7.21 -22.10
C GLU A 13 -4.29 -8.70 -21.92
N ASN A 14 -3.32 -9.61 -22.03
CA ASN A 14 -3.58 -11.05 -21.95
C ASN A 14 -3.57 -11.57 -20.52
N SER A 15 -2.65 -11.07 -19.70
CA SER A 15 -2.41 -11.53 -18.33
C SER A 15 -2.93 -10.58 -17.26
N GLY A 16 -3.24 -9.33 -17.63
CA GLY A 16 -3.63 -8.26 -16.69
C GLY A 16 -2.46 -7.78 -15.82
N LEU A 17 -1.23 -8.13 -16.17
CA LEU A 17 -0.04 -7.72 -15.40
C LEU A 17 0.26 -6.24 -15.62
N CYS A 18 0.51 -5.52 -14.52
CA CYS A 18 1.09 -4.20 -14.55
C CYS A 18 2.61 -4.33 -14.67
N ILE A 19 3.19 -3.65 -15.66
CA ILE A 19 4.61 -3.73 -15.99
C ILE A 19 5.16 -2.31 -16.00
N ILE A 20 6.18 -2.08 -15.17
CA ILE A 20 6.98 -0.85 -15.19
C ILE A 20 8.36 -1.21 -15.70
N ARG A 21 8.78 -0.60 -16.80
CA ARG A 21 10.16 -0.71 -17.31
C ARG A 21 10.92 0.55 -16.93
N CYS A 22 12.14 0.40 -16.42
CA CYS A 22 12.97 1.49 -15.90
C CYS A 22 14.34 1.49 -16.60
N ASN A 23 14.75 2.65 -17.10
CA ASN A 23 16.07 2.88 -17.65
C ASN A 23 16.58 4.28 -17.22
N PRO A 24 17.56 4.40 -16.32
CA PRO A 24 18.35 3.31 -15.72
C PRO A 24 17.57 2.49 -14.68
N PRO A 25 18.09 1.30 -14.27
CA PRO A 25 17.43 0.45 -13.27
C PRO A 25 17.21 1.14 -11.93
N ILE A 26 16.03 0.96 -11.35
CA ILE A 26 15.71 1.41 -9.99
C ILE A 26 15.99 0.27 -9.03
N ASN A 27 16.83 0.51 -8.02
CA ASN A 27 17.22 -0.52 -7.04
C ASN A 27 17.90 -1.77 -7.65
N GLY A 28 18.45 -1.65 -8.85
CA GLY A 28 19.03 -2.78 -9.60
C GLY A 28 18.03 -3.56 -10.45
N SER A 29 16.75 -3.15 -10.46
CA SER A 29 15.69 -3.72 -11.29
C SER A 29 15.43 -2.83 -12.51
N ASP A 30 15.53 -3.44 -13.69
CA ASP A 30 15.15 -2.82 -14.98
C ASP A 30 13.65 -2.90 -15.23
N SER A 31 12.93 -3.74 -14.47
CA SER A 31 11.51 -3.94 -14.60
C SER A 31 10.86 -4.36 -13.28
N PHE A 32 9.61 -3.92 -13.09
CA PHE A 32 8.72 -4.36 -12.02
C PHE A 32 7.48 -4.95 -12.67
N VAL A 33 7.13 -6.18 -12.31
CA VAL A 33 5.97 -6.90 -12.86
C VAL A 33 5.14 -7.40 -11.71
N PHE A 34 3.87 -6.98 -11.67
CA PHE A 34 2.96 -7.32 -10.58
C PHE A 34 1.51 -7.37 -11.06
N THR A 35 0.66 -8.12 -10.35
CA THR A 35 -0.78 -8.08 -10.59
C THR A 35 -1.39 -6.86 -9.88
N PRO A 36 -2.57 -6.40 -10.31
CA PRO A 36 -3.33 -5.37 -9.59
C PRO A 36 -3.63 -5.76 -8.13
N ASP A 37 -3.84 -7.05 -7.84
CA ASP A 37 -3.98 -7.58 -6.47
C ASP A 37 -2.76 -7.27 -5.58
N VAL A 38 -1.55 -7.23 -6.14
CA VAL A 38 -0.35 -6.85 -5.37
C VAL A 38 -0.45 -5.38 -4.95
N ILE A 39 -0.90 -4.49 -5.82
CA ILE A 39 -1.08 -3.07 -5.50
C ILE A 39 -2.07 -2.90 -4.35
N ALA A 40 -3.21 -3.59 -4.42
CA ALA A 40 -4.23 -3.58 -3.37
C ALA A 40 -3.67 -4.10 -2.03
N SER A 41 -2.98 -5.24 -2.04
CA SER A 41 -2.38 -5.80 -0.81
C SER A 41 -1.32 -4.88 -0.19
N TRP A 42 -0.47 -4.25 -1.00
CA TRP A 42 0.54 -3.30 -0.53
C TRP A 42 -0.11 -2.05 0.07
N LYS A 43 -1.15 -1.51 -0.59
CA LYS A 43 -1.90 -0.36 -0.08
C LYS A 43 -2.46 -0.64 1.31
N ALA A 44 -3.13 -1.78 1.50
CA ALA A 44 -3.72 -2.15 2.78
C ALA A 44 -2.68 -2.48 3.87
N LEU A 45 -1.66 -3.27 3.54
CA LEU A 45 -0.66 -3.78 4.50
C LEU A 45 0.37 -2.72 4.92
N LEU A 46 0.63 -1.70 4.09
CA LEU A 46 1.52 -0.58 4.43
C LEU A 46 0.76 0.68 4.87
N GLY A 47 -0.58 0.70 4.76
CA GLY A 47 -1.41 1.86 5.07
C GLY A 47 -1.14 3.03 4.13
N LEU A 48 -1.19 2.78 2.81
CA LEU A 48 -0.88 3.79 1.79
C LEU A 48 -2.14 4.57 1.41
N ALA A 49 -1.96 5.84 1.11
CA ALA A 49 -3.06 6.74 0.83
C ALA A 49 -3.61 6.60 -0.60
N SER A 50 -2.79 6.12 -1.53
CA SER A 50 -3.16 6.03 -2.95
C SER A 50 -2.48 4.88 -3.69
N THR A 51 -3.04 4.53 -4.85
CA THR A 51 -2.45 3.59 -5.80
C THR A 51 -1.06 4.06 -6.27
N ARG A 52 -0.86 5.37 -6.44
CA ARG A 52 0.45 5.93 -6.78
C ARG A 52 1.48 5.69 -5.68
N GLU A 53 1.12 5.89 -4.41
CA GLU A 53 1.99 5.55 -3.28
C GLU A 53 2.30 4.05 -3.22
N ALA A 54 1.34 3.18 -3.55
CA ALA A 54 1.57 1.73 -3.64
C ALA A 54 2.58 1.36 -4.72
N ILE A 55 2.45 1.92 -5.91
CA ILE A 55 3.40 1.71 -7.01
C ILE A 55 4.78 2.27 -6.64
N ALA A 56 4.83 3.47 -6.05
CA ALA A 56 6.08 4.07 -5.57
C ALA A 56 6.74 3.21 -4.50
N ALA A 57 5.97 2.66 -3.56
CA ALA A 57 6.45 1.74 -2.55
C ALA A 57 7.00 0.45 -3.17
N ILE A 58 6.34 -0.13 -4.18
CA ILE A 58 6.83 -1.31 -4.90
C ILE A 58 8.18 -1.02 -5.58
N MET A 59 8.31 0.13 -6.24
CA MET A 59 9.54 0.51 -6.94
C MET A 59 10.70 0.77 -5.98
N GLN A 60 10.42 1.37 -4.82
CA GLN A 60 11.43 1.78 -3.84
C GLN A 60 11.74 0.70 -2.79
N GLY A 61 10.77 -0.16 -2.49
CA GLY A 61 10.81 -1.12 -1.42
C GLY A 61 11.91 -2.15 -1.60
N ARG A 62 12.62 -2.44 -0.51
CA ARG A 62 13.67 -3.46 -0.48
C ARG A 62 13.47 -4.30 0.78
N GLU A 63 12.98 -5.52 0.59
CA GLU A 63 12.73 -6.43 1.70
C GLU A 63 14.04 -6.81 2.41
N ASP A 64 14.06 -6.62 3.73
CA ASP A 64 15.08 -7.13 4.61
C ASP A 64 14.88 -8.63 4.86
N THR A 65 15.38 -9.44 3.93
CA THR A 65 15.30 -10.90 3.96
C THR A 65 15.93 -11.53 5.21
N SER A 66 16.76 -10.80 5.96
CA SER A 66 17.32 -11.28 7.23
C SER A 66 16.27 -11.42 8.34
N ARG A 67 15.11 -10.75 8.19
CA ARG A 67 13.98 -10.83 9.13
C ARG A 67 13.14 -12.09 8.94
N TYR A 68 13.39 -12.88 7.89
CA TYR A 68 12.68 -14.12 7.66
C TYR A 68 13.08 -15.20 8.67
N ASP A 69 12.13 -15.71 9.44
CA ASP A 69 12.31 -16.86 10.31
C ASP A 69 11.89 -18.16 9.59
N PRO A 70 12.84 -19.01 9.17
CA PRO A 70 12.52 -20.25 8.44
C PRO A 70 11.80 -21.30 9.29
N LYS A 71 11.82 -21.18 10.64
CA LYS A 71 11.13 -22.15 11.51
C LYS A 71 9.63 -21.88 11.59
N THR A 72 9.24 -20.61 11.55
CA THR A 72 7.85 -20.19 11.68
C THR A 72 7.27 -19.73 10.35
N GLY A 73 8.11 -19.52 9.32
CA GLY A 73 7.73 -18.96 8.03
C GLY A 73 7.40 -17.46 8.07
N ARG A 74 7.65 -16.80 9.22
CA ARG A 74 7.32 -15.39 9.43
C ARG A 74 8.33 -14.50 8.70
N GLY A 75 7.83 -13.48 8.02
CA GLY A 75 8.64 -12.49 7.32
C GLY A 75 8.19 -11.07 7.65
N VAL A 76 8.68 -10.11 6.85
CA VAL A 76 8.40 -8.67 7.02
C VAL A 76 6.90 -8.37 7.03
N TRP A 77 6.13 -9.09 6.21
CA TRP A 77 4.70 -8.86 6.00
C TRP A 77 3.79 -9.51 7.05
N THR A 78 4.27 -10.52 7.80
CA THR A 78 3.40 -11.34 8.65
C THR A 78 2.71 -10.52 9.74
N GLY A 79 3.43 -9.58 10.35
CA GLY A 79 2.87 -8.74 11.41
C GLY A 79 1.72 -7.86 10.92
N ALA A 80 1.86 -7.20 9.77
CA ALA A 80 0.79 -6.37 9.20
C ALA A 80 -0.43 -7.19 8.80
N PHE A 81 -0.24 -8.41 8.28
CA PHE A 81 -1.33 -9.29 7.92
C PHE A 81 -2.15 -9.71 9.15
N GLU A 82 -1.48 -10.20 10.20
CA GLU A 82 -2.14 -10.61 11.44
C GLU A 82 -2.83 -9.45 12.15
N ALA A 83 -2.19 -8.28 12.18
CA ALA A 83 -2.80 -7.10 12.77
C ALA A 83 -4.04 -6.63 11.99
N LEU A 84 -4.00 -6.71 10.65
CA LEU A 84 -5.15 -6.35 9.82
C LEU A 84 -6.29 -7.35 9.95
N GLU A 85 -6.00 -8.65 9.96
CA GLU A 85 -6.99 -9.71 10.22
C GLU A 85 -7.63 -9.55 11.61
N SER A 86 -6.83 -9.25 12.63
CA SER A 86 -7.30 -8.99 13.99
C SER A 86 -8.21 -7.75 14.04
N ALA A 87 -7.81 -6.65 13.38
CA ALA A 87 -8.60 -5.43 13.34
C ALA A 87 -9.96 -5.63 12.66
N LEU A 88 -10.00 -6.45 11.59
CA LEU A 88 -11.23 -6.81 10.88
C LEU A 88 -12.13 -7.77 11.66
N THR A 89 -11.53 -8.64 12.50
CA THR A 89 -12.30 -9.62 13.29
C THR A 89 -12.85 -9.02 14.59
N ASP A 90 -12.14 -8.06 15.20
CA ASP A 90 -12.53 -7.41 16.45
C ASP A 90 -13.54 -6.25 16.27
N SER A 91 -13.95 -5.95 15.03
CA SER A 91 -14.86 -4.84 14.71
C SER A 91 -16.33 -5.05 15.13
N ALA A 92 -16.60 -5.89 16.15
CA ALA A 92 -17.88 -5.95 16.86
C ALA A 92 -17.95 -5.03 18.08
N THR A 93 -16.99 -4.11 18.27
CA THR A 93 -17.15 -3.03 19.25
C THR A 93 -16.66 -1.69 18.69
N SER A 94 -17.62 -0.79 18.48
CA SER A 94 -17.46 0.61 18.09
C SER A 94 -16.34 1.32 18.85
N VAL A 95 -15.28 1.75 18.15
CA VAL A 95 -14.34 2.75 18.66
C VAL A 95 -14.72 4.11 18.08
N SER A 96 -15.46 4.85 18.89
CA SER A 96 -15.71 6.27 18.70
C SER A 96 -14.40 7.03 18.95
N MET A 97 -13.73 7.47 17.88
CA MET A 97 -12.52 8.29 17.95
C MET A 97 -12.88 9.73 18.35
N LEU A 98 -12.96 9.99 19.66
CA LEU A 98 -12.83 11.34 20.22
C LEU A 98 -11.89 11.25 21.43
N SER A 99 -10.70 11.83 21.32
CA SER A 99 -9.94 12.31 22.47
C SER A 99 -9.62 13.79 22.25
N ALA A 100 -9.95 14.61 23.23
CA ALA A 100 -9.72 16.04 23.23
C ALA A 100 -8.27 16.43 23.59
N ASP A 101 -7.42 15.49 24.04
CA ASP A 101 -6.23 15.84 24.83
C ASP A 101 -4.88 15.22 24.40
N GLY A 102 -4.77 14.60 23.21
CA GLY A 102 -3.46 14.24 22.61
C GLY A 102 -2.72 13.03 23.22
N GLU A 103 -2.10 12.23 22.35
CA GLU A 103 -1.32 11.01 22.62
C GLU A 103 -2.11 9.76 23.07
N VAL A 104 -2.55 8.95 22.09
CA VAL A 104 -2.18 7.51 21.96
C VAL A 104 -2.38 7.14 20.48
N LEU A 105 -1.29 6.94 19.74
CA LEU A 105 -1.27 6.26 18.42
C LEU A 105 -0.57 4.90 18.53
N ASP A 106 -0.74 4.23 19.67
CA ASP A 106 -0.41 2.81 19.82
C ASP A 106 -1.58 1.94 19.35
N ASP A 107 -2.16 2.26 18.20
CA ASP A 107 -3.06 1.32 17.54
C ASP A 107 -2.20 0.17 16.95
N PRO A 108 -2.45 -1.09 17.35
CA PRO A 108 -1.63 -2.24 16.95
C PRO A 108 -1.46 -2.40 15.43
N LEU A 109 -2.45 -1.98 14.63
CA LEU A 109 -2.38 -2.06 13.17
C LEU A 109 -1.38 -1.04 12.61
N THR A 110 -1.36 0.19 13.13
CA THR A 110 -0.38 1.21 12.72
C THR A 110 1.04 0.80 13.10
N ALA A 111 1.25 0.23 14.28
CA ALA A 111 2.55 -0.31 14.69
C ALA A 111 3.02 -1.44 13.75
N ALA A 112 2.13 -2.37 13.40
CA ALA A 112 2.44 -3.48 12.50
C ALA A 112 2.75 -3.02 11.06
N ARG A 113 2.03 -2.00 10.57
CA ARG A 113 2.33 -1.32 9.30
C ARG A 113 3.72 -0.71 9.33
N ASN A 114 4.07 0.00 10.40
CA ASN A 114 5.39 0.62 10.53
C ASN A 114 6.54 -0.39 10.61
N GLU A 115 6.35 -1.52 11.30
CA GLU A 115 7.34 -2.62 11.29
C GLU A 115 7.54 -3.20 9.88
N THR A 116 6.45 -3.35 9.13
CA THR A 116 6.50 -3.81 7.74
C THR A 116 7.23 -2.79 6.85
N ARG A 117 6.89 -1.50 6.97
CA ARG A 117 7.56 -0.40 6.25
C ARG A 117 9.06 -0.36 6.57
N ALA A 118 9.44 -0.49 7.85
CA ALA A 118 10.84 -0.57 8.26
C ALA A 118 11.56 -1.78 7.66
N GLY A 119 10.92 -2.96 7.64
CA GLY A 119 11.44 -4.16 6.99
C GLY A 119 11.55 -4.03 5.46
N MET A 120 10.73 -3.19 4.83
CA MET A 120 10.82 -2.84 3.41
C MET A 120 11.74 -1.65 3.12
N ARG A 121 12.40 -1.09 4.15
CA ARG A 121 13.24 0.12 4.09
C ARG A 121 12.50 1.35 3.53
N LEU A 122 11.20 1.42 3.79
CA LEU A 122 10.34 2.55 3.44
C LEU A 122 10.20 3.50 4.64
N PRO A 123 9.89 4.79 4.41
CA PRO A 123 9.59 5.74 5.47
C PRO A 123 8.46 5.23 6.37
N VAL A 124 8.67 5.22 7.69
CA VAL A 124 7.62 4.89 8.66
C VAL A 124 6.64 6.06 8.80
N MET A 125 5.37 5.74 9.03
CA MET A 125 4.33 6.73 9.24
C MET A 125 4.46 7.33 10.65
N SER A 126 4.64 8.64 10.72
CA SER A 126 4.64 9.38 11.98
C SER A 126 3.20 9.66 12.46
N ASN A 127 3.04 9.94 13.75
CA ASN A 127 1.73 10.27 14.32
C ASN A 127 1.11 11.52 13.67
N GLU A 128 1.93 12.51 13.32
CA GLU A 128 1.47 13.70 12.62
C GLU A 128 0.99 13.36 11.20
N THR A 129 1.71 12.48 10.50
CA THR A 129 1.34 12.03 9.15
C THR A 129 0.04 11.25 9.16
N ASP A 130 -0.13 10.33 10.11
CA ASP A 130 -1.35 9.55 10.25
C ASP A 130 -2.55 10.44 10.58
N ALA A 131 -2.43 11.33 11.56
CA ALA A 131 -3.49 12.25 11.93
C ALA A 131 -3.90 13.15 10.75
N ARG A 132 -2.93 13.60 9.95
CA ARG A 132 -3.20 14.37 8.73
C ARG A 132 -3.88 13.54 7.65
N LEU A 133 -3.46 12.29 7.46
CA LEU A 133 -4.08 11.37 6.50
C LEU A 133 -5.55 11.14 6.86
N VAL A 134 -5.84 10.78 8.11
CA VAL A 134 -7.22 10.59 8.61
C VAL A 134 -8.04 11.87 8.45
N ALA A 135 -7.48 13.03 8.82
CA ALA A 135 -8.18 14.31 8.66
C ALA A 135 -8.47 14.63 7.18
N THR A 136 -7.53 14.32 6.28
CA THR A 136 -7.69 14.55 4.83
C THR A 136 -8.74 13.62 4.23
N LEU A 137 -8.76 12.33 4.63
CA LEU A 137 -9.78 11.37 4.18
C LEU A 137 -11.18 11.68 4.72
N ALA A 138 -11.28 12.28 5.92
CA ALA A 138 -12.54 12.71 6.51
C ALA A 138 -13.04 14.05 5.95
N ALA A 139 -12.12 14.90 5.48
CA ALA A 139 -12.46 16.12 4.80
C ALA A 139 -12.89 15.78 3.36
N ASP A 140 -14.14 16.07 3.01
CA ASP A 140 -14.64 16.02 1.62
C ASP A 140 -14.06 17.19 0.78
N ASP A 141 -12.80 17.54 1.02
CA ASP A 141 -12.07 18.66 0.42
C ASP A 141 -11.13 18.14 -0.65
N ALA A 142 -11.59 18.20 -1.91
CA ALA A 142 -10.85 17.75 -3.09
C ALA A 142 -9.53 18.51 -3.38
N GLY A 143 -9.14 19.48 -2.53
CA GLY A 143 -7.95 20.30 -2.73
C GLY A 143 -6.64 19.72 -2.17
N VAL A 144 -6.70 18.73 -1.28
CA VAL A 144 -5.51 18.14 -0.64
C VAL A 144 -5.46 16.65 -0.89
N GLU A 145 -4.49 16.20 -1.69
CA GLU A 145 -4.24 14.78 -1.90
C GLU A 145 -3.79 14.11 -0.60
N PRO A 146 -4.44 13.01 -0.18
CA PRO A 146 -4.05 12.28 1.01
C PRO A 146 -2.66 11.66 0.80
N SER A 147 -1.82 11.66 1.84
CA SER A 147 -0.49 11.03 1.78
C SER A 147 -0.16 10.27 3.05
N SER A 148 0.43 9.09 2.88
CA SER A 148 0.99 8.25 3.94
C SER A 148 2.48 8.53 4.21
N GLY A 149 3.06 9.52 3.53
CA GLY A 149 4.48 9.85 3.62
C GLY A 149 5.40 9.02 2.73
N ILE A 150 4.86 8.27 1.76
CA ILE A 150 5.67 7.65 0.70
C ILE A 150 6.00 8.71 -0.36
N ASP A 151 7.27 8.82 -0.72
CA ASP A 151 7.70 9.68 -1.82
C ASP A 151 7.25 9.09 -3.16
N THR A 152 6.45 9.84 -3.92
CA THR A 152 5.96 9.44 -5.25
C THR A 152 6.82 9.99 -6.40
N ALA A 153 7.92 10.69 -6.12
CA ALA A 153 8.78 11.29 -7.14
C ALA A 153 9.28 10.27 -8.19
N CYS A 154 9.58 9.04 -7.78
CA CYS A 154 10.02 7.97 -8.70
C CYS A 154 8.93 7.51 -9.70
N THR A 155 7.69 7.95 -9.52
CA THR A 155 6.54 7.61 -10.38
C THR A 155 6.09 8.77 -11.26
N ARG A 156 6.62 9.99 -11.06
CA ARG A 156 6.16 11.20 -11.76
C ARG A 156 6.48 11.18 -13.25
N ASP A 157 7.65 10.67 -13.61
CA ASP A 157 8.15 10.65 -14.99
C ASP A 157 7.98 9.25 -15.63
N VAL A 158 7.01 8.46 -15.16
CA VAL A 158 6.68 7.15 -15.74
C VAL A 158 5.60 7.35 -16.79
N ASP A 159 6.00 7.26 -18.06
CA ASP A 159 5.10 7.42 -19.20
C ASP A 159 3.97 6.36 -19.14
N GLY A 160 2.72 6.81 -19.25
CA GLY A 160 1.52 5.95 -19.22
C GLY A 160 0.95 5.65 -17.83
N LEU A 161 1.66 5.99 -16.74
CA LEU A 161 1.15 5.74 -15.39
C LEU A 161 0.01 6.70 -15.02
N ASP A 162 0.12 7.97 -15.40
CA ASP A 162 -0.94 8.95 -15.13
C ASP A 162 -2.25 8.60 -15.86
N ASP A 163 -2.14 8.07 -17.08
CA ASP A 163 -3.29 7.59 -17.85
C ASP A 163 -3.95 6.40 -17.16
N PHE A 164 -3.17 5.41 -16.70
CA PHE A 164 -3.68 4.28 -15.93
C PHE A 164 -4.36 4.72 -14.62
N LEU A 165 -3.78 5.68 -13.90
CA LEU A 165 -4.34 6.18 -12.65
C LEU A 165 -5.60 7.04 -12.85
N SER A 166 -5.80 7.61 -14.04
CA SER A 166 -6.98 8.44 -14.36
C SER A 166 -8.08 7.66 -15.08
N ASP A 167 -7.77 6.46 -15.59
CA ASP A 167 -8.70 5.62 -16.33
C ASP A 167 -9.73 4.96 -15.40
N GLU A 168 -11.02 5.18 -15.68
CA GLU A 168 -12.13 4.68 -14.85
C GLU A 168 -12.16 3.15 -14.77
N SER A 169 -11.82 2.45 -15.86
CA SER A 169 -11.79 0.99 -15.87
C SER A 169 -10.66 0.46 -14.99
N SER A 170 -9.52 1.12 -14.99
CA SER A 170 -8.37 0.80 -14.15
C SER A 170 -8.67 1.05 -12.68
N GLN A 171 -9.36 2.15 -12.34
CA GLN A 171 -9.81 2.42 -10.97
C GLN A 171 -10.80 1.36 -10.49
N ALA A 172 -11.83 1.04 -11.29
CA ALA A 172 -12.81 0.02 -10.94
C ALA A 172 -12.16 -1.35 -10.70
N MET A 173 -11.19 -1.73 -11.53
CA MET A 173 -10.41 -2.96 -11.34
C MET A 173 -9.63 -2.94 -10.02
N LEU A 174 -8.99 -1.82 -9.67
CA LEU A 174 -8.23 -1.68 -8.43
C LEU A 174 -9.13 -1.76 -7.19
N ASP A 175 -10.31 -1.14 -7.25
CA ASP A 175 -11.33 -1.22 -6.20
C ASP A 175 -11.79 -2.68 -6.00
N GLU A 176 -12.08 -3.40 -7.08
CA GLU A 176 -12.43 -4.83 -7.01
C GLU A 176 -11.29 -5.68 -6.42
N CYS A 177 -10.02 -5.35 -6.71
CA CYS A 177 -8.87 -6.03 -6.10
C CYS A 177 -8.77 -5.75 -4.60
N GLU A 178 -9.01 -4.50 -4.19
CA GLU A 178 -9.02 -4.10 -2.79
C GLU A 178 -10.14 -4.81 -2.02
N GLU A 179 -11.35 -4.87 -2.58
CA GLU A 179 -12.47 -5.63 -2.03
C GLU A 179 -12.14 -7.12 -1.89
N ARG A 180 -11.57 -7.75 -2.93
CA ARG A 180 -11.16 -9.16 -2.88
C ARG A 180 -10.09 -9.41 -1.82
N PHE A 181 -9.14 -8.49 -1.66
CA PHE A 181 -8.11 -8.59 -0.63
C PHE A 181 -8.73 -8.56 0.78
N TYR A 182 -9.56 -7.56 1.10
CA TYR A 182 -10.23 -7.49 2.40
C TYR A 182 -11.17 -8.67 2.65
N ALA A 183 -11.91 -9.11 1.62
CA ALA A 183 -12.77 -10.29 1.70
C ALA A 183 -11.98 -11.58 1.99
N SER A 184 -10.72 -11.66 1.57
CA SER A 184 -9.85 -12.80 1.88
C SER A 184 -9.40 -12.84 3.34
N LEU A 185 -9.39 -11.70 4.04
CA LEU A 185 -9.02 -11.54 5.44
C LEU A 185 -10.20 -11.71 6.40
N MET A 186 -11.42 -11.49 5.92
CA MET A 186 -12.61 -11.64 6.75
C MET A 186 -12.89 -13.11 7.06
N PRO A 187 -13.32 -13.46 8.29
CA PRO A 187 -13.76 -14.80 8.60
C PRO A 187 -14.91 -15.17 7.67
N ARG A 188 -14.76 -16.23 6.87
CA ARG A 188 -15.89 -16.76 6.09
C ARG A 188 -16.96 -17.17 7.09
N GLN A 189 -18.05 -16.39 7.18
CA GLN A 189 -19.29 -16.91 7.75
C GLN A 189 -19.66 -18.11 6.88
N ASN A 190 -19.39 -19.31 7.40
CA ASN A 190 -19.68 -20.55 6.70
C ASN A 190 -21.08 -20.46 6.10
N GLN A 191 -21.17 -20.67 4.80
CA GLN A 191 -22.39 -21.09 4.11
C GLN A 191 -22.84 -22.42 4.77
N GLN A 192 -23.53 -22.32 5.90
CA GLN A 192 -24.40 -23.35 6.43
C GLN A 192 -25.79 -23.03 5.90
N ASN A 193 -26.08 -23.53 4.70
CA ASN A 193 -27.44 -23.82 4.23
C ASN A 193 -27.38 -25.07 3.37
#